data_AF-A0A2V8LBC7-F1
#
_entry.id   AF-A0A2V8LBC7-F1
#
_cell.length_a   1.000
_cell.length_b   1.000
_cell.length_c   1.000
_cell.angle_alpha   90.00
_cell.angle_beta   90.00
_cell.angle_gamma   90.00
#
_symmetry.space_group_name_H-M   'P 1'
#
loop_
_entity.id
_entity.type
_entity.pdbx_description
1 polymer ?
#
loop_
_entity_poly.entity_id
_entity_poly.type
_entity_poly.pdbx_seq_one_letter_code
_entity_poly.pdbx_strand_id
1 'polypeptide(L)'
;MKSFLLSPALIAFSFATQSVASAPLPAPILPNPILYLTGTEAYQAGGKQYIRYRYDVFNKTDYPADMFAAAPNLPPCGANTKSSRTWVDFFDSRGKRLYGFCALGKPSDLGQIWFALEQSVLPPSYVYIEMTDRQTNTKYKSNLADTSP
;
A
#
# COMPACT_ATOMS: atom_id res chain seq x y z
N MET A 1 -25.47 -16.30 -84.94
CA MET A 1 -24.46 -15.49 -84.21
C MET A 1 -25.19 -14.62 -83.19
N LYS A 2 -25.02 -14.90 -81.90
CA LYS A 2 -25.47 -14.03 -80.79
C LYS A 2 -24.48 -14.27 -79.65
N SER A 3 -23.54 -13.33 -79.53
CA SER A 3 -22.47 -13.36 -78.54
C SER A 3 -23.01 -12.93 -77.18
N PHE A 4 -22.87 -13.80 -76.18
CA PHE A 4 -23.04 -13.45 -74.77
C PHE A 4 -21.67 -13.05 -74.20
N LEU A 5 -21.56 -11.83 -73.69
CA LEU A 5 -20.41 -11.37 -72.92
C LEU A 5 -20.69 -11.66 -71.43
N LEU A 6 -19.88 -12.53 -70.82
CA LEU A 6 -19.85 -12.73 -69.37
C LEU A 6 -18.86 -11.73 -68.75
N SER A 7 -19.35 -10.90 -67.82
CA SER A 7 -18.51 -10.14 -66.89
C SER A 7 -18.11 -11.01 -65.69
N PRO A 8 -16.84 -11.03 -65.25
CA PRO A 8 -16.46 -11.64 -64.00
C PRO A 8 -16.68 -10.64 -62.85
N ALA A 9 -17.62 -10.95 -61.94
CA ALA A 9 -17.75 -10.24 -60.68
C ALA A 9 -16.68 -10.76 -59.70
N LEU A 10 -15.71 -9.92 -59.37
CA LEU A 10 -14.67 -10.20 -58.38
C LEU A 10 -15.31 -10.13 -56.98
N ILE A 11 -15.41 -11.26 -56.27
CA ILE A 11 -15.87 -11.31 -54.88
C ILE A 11 -14.66 -11.09 -53.97
N ALA A 12 -14.57 -9.90 -53.36
CA ALA A 12 -13.60 -9.61 -52.32
C ALA A 12 -14.12 -10.13 -50.97
N PHE A 13 -13.50 -11.18 -50.43
CA PHE A 13 -13.73 -11.64 -49.06
C PHE A 13 -12.94 -10.76 -48.07
N SER A 14 -13.64 -9.87 -47.39
CA SER A 14 -13.09 -9.12 -46.25
C SER A 14 -13.00 -10.04 -45.03
N PHE A 15 -11.79 -10.46 -44.68
CA PHE A 15 -11.52 -11.13 -43.40
C PHE A 15 -11.54 -10.09 -42.28
N ALA A 16 -12.61 -10.07 -41.49
CA ALA A 16 -12.66 -9.31 -40.25
C ALA A 16 -11.78 -10.01 -39.20
N THR A 17 -10.63 -9.44 -38.88
CA THR A 17 -9.79 -9.87 -37.75
C THR A 17 -10.52 -9.53 -36.45
N GLN A 18 -11.10 -10.52 -35.78
CA GLN A 18 -11.64 -10.34 -34.43
C GLN A 18 -10.47 -10.28 -33.44
N SER A 19 -10.23 -9.09 -32.90
CA SER A 19 -9.32 -8.90 -31.77
C SER A 19 -10.01 -9.45 -30.53
N VAL A 20 -9.60 -10.63 -30.08
CA VAL A 20 -9.99 -11.16 -28.77
C VAL A 20 -9.30 -10.33 -27.69
N ALA A 21 -10.05 -9.42 -27.07
CA ALA A 21 -9.58 -8.70 -25.90
C ALA A 21 -9.34 -9.72 -24.76
N SER A 22 -8.08 -9.92 -24.38
CA SER A 22 -7.76 -10.71 -23.18
C SER A 22 -8.32 -10.01 -21.94
N ALA A 23 -9.09 -10.75 -21.14
CA ALA A 23 -9.52 -10.26 -19.84
C ALA A 23 -8.29 -9.95 -18.96
N PRO A 24 -8.30 -8.85 -18.18
CA PRO A 24 -7.21 -8.54 -17.29
C PRO A 24 -7.03 -9.66 -16.26
N LEU A 25 -5.78 -10.04 -15.99
CA LEU A 25 -5.43 -11.00 -14.94
C LEU A 25 -5.94 -10.50 -13.58
N PRO A 26 -6.35 -11.41 -12.67
CA PRO A 26 -6.66 -11.02 -11.30
C PRO A 26 -5.45 -10.35 -10.65
N ALA A 27 -5.72 -9.32 -9.84
CA ALA A 27 -4.66 -8.67 -9.06
C ALA A 27 -3.97 -9.69 -8.15
N PRO A 28 -2.62 -9.64 -8.01
CA PRO A 28 -1.90 -10.55 -7.13
C PRO A 28 -2.35 -10.39 -5.68
N ILE A 29 -2.51 -11.52 -4.99
CA ILE A 29 -2.78 -11.53 -3.54
C ILE A 29 -1.47 -11.15 -2.84
N LEU A 30 -1.47 -10.02 -2.13
CA LEU A 30 -0.31 -9.55 -1.38
C LEU A 30 -0.28 -10.17 0.03
N PRO A 31 0.91 -10.44 0.58
CA PRO A 31 1.03 -11.00 1.92
C PRO A 31 0.67 -9.97 3.00
N ASN A 32 0.31 -10.47 4.19
CA ASN A 32 0.23 -9.63 5.38
C ASN A 32 1.63 -9.18 5.82
N PRO A 33 1.77 -7.96 6.36
CA PRO A 33 3.08 -7.43 6.75
C PRO A 33 3.64 -8.18 7.95
N ILE A 34 4.95 -8.42 7.94
CA ILE A 34 5.67 -9.04 9.05
C ILE A 34 6.43 -7.94 9.79
N LEU A 35 5.83 -7.43 10.86
CA LEU A 35 6.33 -6.32 11.66
C LEU A 35 7.30 -6.82 12.74
N TYR A 36 8.42 -6.12 12.92
CA TYR A 36 9.37 -6.38 14.00
C TYR A 36 10.05 -5.10 14.49
N LEU A 37 10.36 -5.05 15.78
CA LEU A 37 11.05 -3.93 16.41
C LEU A 37 12.52 -3.89 15.95
N THR A 38 13.01 -2.70 15.59
CA THR A 38 14.41 -2.45 15.22
C THR A 38 15.18 -1.68 16.28
N GLY A 39 14.47 -1.03 17.21
CA GLY A 39 15.07 -0.44 18.40
C GLY A 39 14.27 0.72 18.96
N THR A 40 14.81 1.32 20.03
CA THR A 40 14.21 2.47 20.70
C THR A 40 15.17 3.65 20.75
N GLU A 41 14.64 4.88 20.73
CA GLU A 41 15.43 6.11 20.85
C GLU A 41 14.72 7.11 21.76
N ALA A 42 15.42 7.62 22.77
CA ALA A 42 14.95 8.76 23.55
C ALA A 42 15.18 10.06 22.76
N TYR A 43 14.17 10.93 22.71
CA TYR A 43 14.29 12.25 22.07
C TYR A 43 13.44 13.30 22.78
N GLN A 44 13.76 14.58 22.54
CA GLN A 44 12.99 15.71 23.07
C GLN A 44 12.27 16.46 21.95
N ALA A 45 11.02 16.83 22.19
CA ALA A 45 10.23 17.67 21.29
C ALA A 45 9.21 18.47 22.10
N GLY A 46 9.03 19.76 21.78
CA GLY A 46 8.03 20.60 22.44
C GLY A 46 8.18 20.67 23.97
N GLY A 47 9.41 20.62 24.49
CA GLY A 47 9.68 20.65 25.94
C GLY A 47 9.36 19.36 26.70
N LYS A 48 9.05 18.25 26.01
CA LYS A 48 8.78 16.94 26.59
C LYS A 48 9.80 15.89 26.13
N GLN A 49 9.99 14.87 26.97
CA GLN A 49 10.80 13.70 26.64
C GLN A 49 9.93 12.54 26.14
N TYR A 50 10.38 11.88 25.08
CA TYR A 50 9.69 10.80 24.41
C TYR A 50 10.62 9.60 24.19
N ILE A 51 10.02 8.41 24.11
CA ILE A 51 10.68 7.21 23.59
C ILE A 51 10.03 6.88 22.24
N ARG A 52 10.84 6.85 21.19
CA ARG A 52 10.47 6.38 19.85
C ARG A 52 10.73 4.88 19.75
N TYR A 53 9.74 4.12 19.33
CA TYR A 53 9.84 2.69 19.03
C TYR A 53 9.85 2.51 17.52
N ARG A 54 10.99 2.08 16.96
CA ARG A 54 11.20 1.90 15.52
C ARG A 54 10.90 0.48 15.11
N TYR A 55 10.27 0.33 13.95
CA TYR A 55 9.93 -0.95 13.38
C TYR A 55 10.33 -1.01 11.92
N ASP A 56 10.45 -2.24 11.43
CA ASP A 56 10.56 -2.56 10.02
C ASP A 56 9.51 -3.63 9.66
N VAL A 57 9.15 -3.68 8.38
CA VAL A 57 8.33 -4.71 7.78
C VAL A 57 9.26 -5.62 6.96
N PHE A 58 9.43 -6.86 7.42
CA PHE A 58 10.41 -7.80 6.85
C PHE A 58 10.14 -8.07 5.37
N ASN A 59 8.88 -8.32 5.02
CA ASN A 59 8.43 -8.58 3.66
C ASN A 59 8.04 -7.31 2.89
N LYS A 60 8.62 -6.15 3.23
CA LYS A 60 8.29 -4.87 2.56
C LYS A 60 8.52 -4.88 1.05
N THR A 61 9.44 -5.70 0.54
CA THR A 61 9.73 -5.83 -0.89
C THR A 61 8.62 -6.50 -1.69
N ASP A 62 7.68 -7.17 -1.03
CA ASP A 62 6.57 -7.86 -1.68
C ASP A 62 5.43 -6.90 -2.05
N TYR A 63 5.46 -5.67 -1.55
CA TYR A 63 4.47 -4.64 -1.88
C TYR A 63 4.89 -3.85 -3.13
N PRO A 64 4.00 -3.70 -4.13
CA PRO A 64 4.31 -2.96 -5.34
C PRO A 64 4.45 -1.46 -5.06
N ALA A 65 5.32 -0.79 -5.82
CA ALA A 65 5.55 0.66 -5.67
C ALA A 65 4.27 1.49 -5.85
N ASP A 66 3.35 1.05 -6.72
CA ASP A 66 2.08 1.72 -6.99
C ASP A 66 1.16 1.84 -5.77
N MET A 67 1.34 0.99 -4.75
CA MET A 67 0.62 1.13 -3.48
C MET A 67 1.07 2.38 -2.70
N PHE A 68 2.26 2.91 -2.97
CA PHE A 68 2.84 4.04 -2.25
C PHE A 68 2.89 5.33 -3.08
N ALA A 69 2.43 5.26 -4.34
CA ALA A 69 2.34 6.42 -5.20
C ALA A 69 1.46 7.51 -4.59
N ALA A 70 1.78 8.77 -4.89
CA ALA A 70 0.95 9.90 -4.50
C ALA A 70 -0.46 9.76 -5.12
N ALA A 71 -1.48 9.92 -4.29
CA ALA A 71 -2.88 9.73 -4.69
C ALA A 71 -3.69 11.03 -4.55
N PRO A 72 -3.50 12.03 -5.43
CA PRO A 72 -4.19 13.32 -5.32
C PRO A 72 -5.71 13.25 -5.52
N ASN A 73 -6.21 12.15 -6.07
CA ASN A 73 -7.63 11.91 -6.25
C ASN A 73 -8.31 11.29 -5.02
N LEU A 74 -7.55 10.94 -3.98
CA LEU A 74 -8.07 10.44 -2.71
C LEU A 74 -8.06 11.57 -1.66
N PRO A 75 -8.88 11.50 -0.59
CA PRO A 75 -8.90 12.52 0.45
C PRO A 75 -7.50 12.86 0.99
N PRO A 76 -7.20 14.11 1.35
CA PRO A 76 -5.89 14.49 1.84
C PRO A 76 -5.60 13.87 3.22
N CYS A 77 -4.32 13.75 3.55
CA CYS A 77 -3.88 13.49 4.92
C CYS A 77 -3.51 14.81 5.59
N GLY A 78 -4.44 15.39 6.35
CA GLY A 78 -4.30 16.75 6.86
C GLY A 78 -4.10 17.74 5.71
N ALA A 79 -3.01 18.50 5.72
CA ALA A 79 -2.67 19.42 4.64
C ALA A 79 -2.00 18.75 3.42
N ASN A 80 -1.64 17.46 3.49
CA ASN A 80 -0.99 16.75 2.40
C ASN A 80 -2.03 16.26 1.37
N THR A 81 -2.22 17.03 0.30
CA THR A 81 -3.09 16.69 -0.85
C THR A 81 -2.51 15.65 -1.78
N LYS A 82 -1.24 15.27 -1.61
CA LYS A 82 -0.55 14.23 -2.39
C LYS A 82 -0.09 13.08 -1.49
N SER A 83 -0.90 12.78 -0.47
CA SER A 83 -0.63 11.66 0.44
C SER A 83 -0.55 10.34 -0.32
N SER A 84 0.18 9.39 0.26
CA SER A 84 0.31 8.04 -0.29
C SER A 84 -1.05 7.37 -0.48
N ARG A 85 -1.16 6.56 -1.53
CA ARG A 85 -2.30 5.64 -1.73
C ARG A 85 -2.46 4.70 -0.53
N THR A 86 -1.36 4.28 0.11
CA THR A 86 -1.39 3.42 1.29
C THR A 86 -1.16 4.23 2.55
N TRP A 87 -2.04 4.07 3.53
CA TRP A 87 -1.82 4.55 4.90
C TRP A 87 -1.42 3.39 5.80
N VAL A 88 -0.59 3.68 6.80
CA VAL A 88 -0.11 2.69 7.77
C VAL A 88 -0.43 3.20 9.15
N ASP A 89 -1.24 2.47 9.90
CA ASP A 89 -1.66 2.83 11.25
C ASP A 89 -1.14 1.83 12.27
N PHE A 90 -0.53 2.32 13.35
CA PHE A 90 -0.13 1.52 14.50
C PHE A 90 -1.29 1.39 15.49
N PHE A 91 -1.44 0.21 16.05
CA PHE A 91 -2.42 -0.10 17.09
C PHE A 91 -1.77 -0.88 18.24
N ASP A 92 -2.27 -0.69 19.46
CA ASP A 92 -2.00 -1.62 20.55
C ASP A 92 -2.78 -2.94 20.34
N SER A 93 -2.45 -3.98 21.11
CA SER A 93 -3.11 -5.29 21.03
C SER A 93 -4.62 -5.27 21.31
N ARG A 94 -5.17 -4.17 21.85
CA ARG A 94 -6.60 -3.98 22.11
C ARG A 94 -7.29 -3.17 21.00
N GLY A 95 -6.58 -2.81 19.94
CA GLY A 95 -7.11 -2.04 18.82
C GLY A 95 -7.17 -0.54 19.04
N LYS A 96 -6.49 0.00 20.07
CA LYS A 96 -6.34 1.45 20.23
C LYS A 96 -5.28 1.96 19.26
N ARG A 97 -5.67 2.86 18.36
CA ARG A 97 -4.73 3.51 17.44
C ARG A 97 -3.71 4.37 18.20
N LEU A 98 -2.44 4.19 17.89
CA LEU A 98 -1.30 4.87 18.53
C LEU A 98 -0.74 5.98 17.65
N TYR A 99 -0.54 5.70 16.36
CA TYR A 99 0.06 6.62 15.41
C TYR A 99 -0.29 6.20 13.98
N GLY A 100 0.01 7.03 12.98
CA GLY A 100 -0.06 6.58 11.60
C GLY A 100 0.72 7.45 10.61
N PHE A 101 1.06 6.82 9.50
CA PHE A 101 1.82 7.36 8.39
C PHE A 101 0.95 7.40 7.14
N CYS A 102 1.00 8.55 6.47
CA CYS A 102 0.31 8.78 5.20
C CYS A 102 1.25 9.37 4.12
N ALA A 103 2.54 9.48 4.44
CA ALA A 103 3.57 10.07 3.60
C ALA A 103 4.72 9.08 3.33
N LEU A 104 4.36 7.81 3.08
CA LEU A 104 5.30 6.78 2.63
C LEU A 104 5.25 6.73 1.10
N GLY A 105 6.38 6.99 0.43
CA GLY A 105 6.45 7.16 -1.02
C GLY A 105 6.89 5.91 -1.78
N LYS A 106 7.44 4.92 -1.06
CA LYS A 106 7.92 3.66 -1.65
C LYS A 106 7.91 2.53 -0.61
N PRO A 107 7.94 1.26 -1.03
CA PRO A 107 7.91 0.12 -0.11
C PRO A 107 9.05 0.12 0.92
N SER A 108 10.25 0.60 0.54
CA SER A 108 11.39 0.67 1.46
C SER A 108 11.16 1.60 2.67
N ASP A 109 10.23 2.55 2.58
CA ASP A 109 9.92 3.48 3.67
C ASP A 109 9.23 2.76 4.84
N LEU A 110 8.66 1.58 4.61
CA LEU A 110 8.16 0.70 5.68
C LEU A 110 9.27 0.26 6.66
N GLY A 111 10.55 0.38 6.29
CA GLY A 111 11.67 0.12 7.19
C GLY A 111 12.04 1.27 8.11
N GLN A 112 11.28 2.37 8.10
CA GLN A 112 11.54 3.57 8.89
C GLN A 112 10.29 4.05 9.63
N ILE A 113 9.34 3.14 9.91
CA ILE A 113 8.10 3.46 10.61
C ILE A 113 8.28 3.34 12.13
N TRP A 114 7.47 4.09 12.88
CA TRP A 114 7.61 4.19 14.33
C TRP A 114 6.36 4.75 15.00
N PHE A 115 6.26 4.59 16.30
CA PHE A 115 5.41 5.42 17.15
C PHE A 115 6.22 5.95 18.33
N ALA A 116 5.71 6.95 19.02
CA ALA A 116 6.36 7.50 20.20
C ALA A 116 5.39 7.66 21.36
N LEU A 117 5.90 7.46 22.56
CA LEU A 117 5.20 7.68 23.82
C LEU A 117 6.00 8.66 24.66
N GLU A 118 5.34 9.48 25.49
CA GLU A 118 6.05 10.26 26.50
C GLU A 118 6.79 9.30 27.45
N GLN A 119 7.99 9.69 27.91
CA GLN A 119 8.90 8.77 28.61
C GLN A 119 8.30 8.12 29.89
N SER A 120 7.30 8.75 30.52
CA SER A 120 6.62 8.22 31.70
C SER A 120 5.45 7.27 31.38
N VAL A 121 5.11 7.08 30.11
CA VAL A 121 4.00 6.21 29.68
C VAL A 121 4.51 4.79 29.47
N LEU A 122 3.88 3.83 30.16
CA LEU A 122 4.16 2.42 29.99
C LEU A 122 3.78 1.97 28.56
N PRO A 123 4.70 1.39 27.78
CA PRO A 123 4.38 0.91 26.43
C PRO A 123 3.44 -0.30 26.47
N PRO A 124 2.61 -0.50 25.43
CA PRO A 124 1.91 -1.76 25.25
C PRO A 124 2.92 -2.89 24.99
N SER A 125 2.68 -4.09 25.53
CA SER A 125 3.57 -5.25 25.31
C SER A 125 3.70 -5.62 23.85
N TYR A 126 2.63 -5.43 23.07
CA TYR A 126 2.61 -5.71 21.63
C TYR A 126 1.88 -4.63 20.85
N VAL A 127 2.32 -4.43 19.62
CA VAL A 127 1.65 -3.59 18.63
C VAL A 127 1.45 -4.37 17.33
N TYR A 128 0.54 -3.88 16.48
CA TYR A 128 0.44 -4.29 15.09
C TYR A 128 0.23 -3.06 14.20
N ILE A 129 0.44 -3.24 12.90
CA ILE A 129 0.05 -2.25 11.89
C ILE A 129 -1.13 -2.74 11.05
N GLU A 130 -1.96 -1.81 10.60
CA GLU A 130 -2.82 -2.01 9.45
C GLU A 130 -2.34 -1.12 8.30
N MET A 131 -2.03 -1.74 7.18
CA MET A 131 -1.81 -1.05 5.91
C MET A 131 -3.15 -1.01 5.17
N THR A 132 -3.67 0.20 4.91
CA THR A 132 -4.89 0.39 4.13
C THR A 132 -4.54 0.89 2.75
N ASP A 133 -4.77 0.07 1.72
CA ASP A 133 -4.82 0.53 0.33
C ASP A 133 -6.12 1.31 0.13
N ARG A 134 -6.00 2.63 0.02
CA ARG A 134 -7.17 3.51 0.01
C ARG A 134 -7.89 3.54 -1.33
N GLN A 135 -7.26 3.05 -2.39
CA GLN A 135 -7.89 2.99 -3.70
C GLN A 135 -8.80 1.76 -3.82
N THR A 136 -8.37 0.62 -3.28
CA THR A 136 -9.14 -0.64 -3.32
C THR A 136 -9.89 -0.92 -2.03
N ASN A 137 -9.66 -0.13 -0.98
CA ASN A 137 -10.14 -0.34 0.38
C ASN A 137 -9.70 -1.69 0.98
N THR A 138 -8.57 -2.24 0.52
CA THR A 138 -7.99 -3.48 1.03
C THR A 138 -7.14 -3.19 2.26
N LYS A 139 -7.25 -4.04 3.28
CA LYS A 139 -6.47 -3.93 4.52
C LYS A 139 -5.55 -5.14 4.69
N TYR A 140 -4.32 -4.87 5.09
CA TYR A 140 -3.32 -5.87 5.46
C TYR A 140 -2.93 -5.65 6.91
N LYS A 141 -3.14 -6.66 7.75
CA LYS A 141 -2.86 -6.59 9.18
C LYS A 141 -1.62 -7.42 9.51
N SER A 142 -0.67 -6.84 10.24
CA SER A 142 0.55 -7.54 10.61
C SER A 142 0.33 -8.60 11.69
N ASN A 143 1.36 -9.40 11.95
CA ASN A 143 1.53 -10.06 13.23
C ASN A 143 1.55 -9.04 14.39
N LEU A 144 1.36 -9.54 15.62
CA LEU A 144 1.74 -8.81 16.82
C LEU A 144 3.28 -8.79 16.92
N ALA A 145 3.86 -7.61 17.06
CA ALA A 145 5.27 -7.39 17.28
C ALA A 145 5.50 -6.94 18.72
N ASP A 146 6.56 -7.44 19.36
CA ASP A 146 6.95 -7.03 20.72
C ASP A 146 7.43 -5.57 20.72
N THR A 147 7.13 -4.86 21.80
CA THR A 147 7.60 -3.48 22.04
C THR A 147 8.81 -3.43 22.98
N SER A 148 9.21 -4.58 23.53
CA SER A 148 10.36 -4.74 24.40
C SER A 148 11.65 -4.75 23.55
N PRO A 149 12.66 -3.92 23.88
CA PRO A 149 13.96 -3.93 23.24
C PRO A 149 14.79 -5.19 23.53
#